data_AF-A0A832TP80-F1
#
_entry.id   AF-A0A832TP80-F1
#
_cell.length_a   1.000
_cell.length_b   1.000
_cell.length_c   1.000
_cell.angle_alpha   90.00
_cell.angle_beta   90.00
_cell.angle_gamma   90.00
#
_symmetry.space_group_name_H-M   'P 1'
#
loop_
_entity.id
_entity.type
_entity.pdbx_description
1 polymer ?
#
loop_
_entity_poly.entity_id
_entity_poly.type
_entity_poly.pdbx_seq_one_letter_code
_entity_poly.pdbx_strand_id
1 'polypeptide(L)' 'MTHPDDTYTADGFDWPHDSIVQHEVSHNFDADEGGWFKYEHPAECIMNYQWAYDGTNIWCSSCSGVVDNGIWS' A
#
# COMPACT_ATOMS: atom_id res chain seq x y z
N MET A 1 11.18 13.62 -7.03
CA MET A 1 11.23 14.50 -5.85
C MET A 1 11.68 13.63 -4.71
N THR A 2 12.99 13.49 -4.52
CA THR A 2 13.58 12.64 -3.47
C THR A 2 13.90 13.55 -2.30
N HIS A 3 13.06 13.53 -1.27
CA HIS A 3 13.45 14.09 0.03
C HIS A 3 14.24 13.01 0.77
N PRO A 4 15.51 13.28 1.09
CA PRO A 4 16.26 12.42 1.99
C PRO A 4 15.70 12.67 3.41
N ASP A 5 15.54 11.60 4.17
CA ASP A 5 15.45 11.63 5.63
C ASP A 5 14.06 11.75 6.30
N ASP A 6 12.95 11.40 5.63
CA ASP A 6 11.67 11.20 6.33
C ASP A 6 11.54 9.77 6.89
N THR A 7 12.38 9.41 7.87
CA THR A 7 12.04 8.31 8.78
C THR A 7 10.91 8.79 9.70
N TYR A 8 9.69 8.87 9.18
CA TYR A 8 8.51 9.06 10.02
C TYR A 8 8.46 7.86 10.97
N THR A 9 8.53 8.08 12.27
CA THR A 9 8.43 7.02 13.28
C THR A 9 7.15 7.25 14.07
N ALA A 10 6.04 6.59 13.69
CA ALA A 10 4.94 6.43 14.64
C ALA A 10 5.35 5.37 15.67
N ASP A 11 5.24 5.72 16.95
CA ASP A 11 5.63 4.90 18.12
C ASP A 11 7.11 4.44 18.18
N GLY A 12 8.03 5.13 17.49
CA GLY A 12 9.47 4.84 17.59
C GLY A 12 9.92 3.59 16.83
N PHE A 13 9.08 3.06 15.93
CA PHE A 13 9.43 1.97 15.03
C PHE A 13 9.55 2.51 13.59
N ASP A 14 10.63 2.12 12.94
CA ASP A 14 10.92 2.45 11.53
C ASP A 14 10.09 1.51 10.66
N TRP A 15 8.79 1.81 10.55
CA TRP A 15 7.94 1.13 9.59
C TRP A 15 8.30 1.67 8.20
N PRO A 16 8.15 0.89 7.12
CA PRO A 16 7.90 1.48 5.81
C PRO A 16 6.50 2.16 5.86
N HIS A 17 6.42 3.29 6.58
CA HIS A 17 5.19 4.07 6.79
C HIS A 17 4.55 4.41 5.47
N ASP A 18 5.36 4.70 4.46
CA ASP A 18 4.90 5.03 3.12
C ASP A 18 4.06 3.89 2.51
N SER A 19 4.44 2.63 2.70
CA SER A 19 3.72 1.49 2.14
C SER A 19 2.38 1.23 2.84
N ILE A 20 2.35 1.32 4.17
CA ILE A 20 1.10 1.16 4.93
C ILE A 20 0.17 2.35 4.69
N VAL A 21 0.70 3.57 4.67
CA VAL A 21 -0.09 4.76 4.34
C VAL A 21 -0.64 4.66 2.93
N GLN A 22 0.15 4.22 1.95
CA GLN A 22 -0.34 4.03 0.59
C GLN A 22 -1.38 2.91 0.49
N HIS A 23 -1.27 1.83 1.27
CA HIS A 23 -2.30 0.80 1.42
C HIS A 23 -3.63 1.42 1.89
N GLU A 24 -3.61 2.14 3.03
CA GLU A 24 -4.82 2.73 3.61
C GLU A 24 -5.39 3.87 2.75
N VAL A 25 -4.53 4.66 2.11
CA VAL A 25 -4.95 5.72 1.19
C VAL A 25 -5.64 5.13 -0.04
N SER A 26 -5.22 3.96 -0.50
CA SER A 26 -5.83 3.29 -1.66
C SER A 26 -7.30 2.91 -1.39
N HIS A 27 -7.70 2.64 -0.14
CA HIS A 27 -9.10 2.42 0.22
C HIS A 27 -9.99 3.66 0.00
N ASN A 28 -9.43 4.88 0.04
CA ASN A 28 -10.20 6.10 -0.32
C ASN A 28 -10.51 6.19 -1.82
N PHE A 29 -9.90 5.33 -2.63
CA PHE A 29 -10.11 5.22 -4.07
C PHE A 29 -10.77 3.88 -4.44
N ASP A 30 -11.58 3.33 -3.53
CA ASP A 30 -12.37 2.10 -3.70
C ASP A 30 -11.54 0.81 -3.94
N ALA A 31 -10.24 0.81 -3.69
CA ALA A 31 -9.44 -0.41 -3.78
C ALA A 31 -9.80 -1.37 -2.64
N ASP A 32 -10.17 -2.60 -2.97
CA ASP A 32 -10.49 -3.64 -1.98
C ASP A 32 -9.24 -4.16 -1.24
N GLU A 33 -9.44 -4.62 -0.01
CA GLU A 33 -8.43 -5.31 0.79
C GLU A 33 -8.03 -6.65 0.14
N GLY A 34 -6.73 -6.90 0.08
CA GLY A 34 -6.12 -8.11 -0.48
C GLY A 34 -5.86 -9.22 0.54
N GLY A 35 -6.21 -9.02 1.80
CA GLY A 35 -6.04 -9.96 2.91
C GLY A 35 -4.89 -9.62 3.83
N TRP A 36 -4.79 -10.35 4.93
CA TRP A 36 -3.78 -10.14 5.96
C TRP A 36 -2.44 -10.78 5.62
N PHE A 37 -2.47 -11.95 4.96
CA PHE A 37 -1.30 -12.75 4.66
C PHE A 37 -1.03 -12.82 3.17
N LYS A 38 0.25 -12.90 2.78
CA LYS A 38 0.67 -12.87 1.36
C LYS A 38 0.01 -13.93 0.48
N TYR A 39 -0.36 -15.08 1.04
CA TYR A 39 -0.99 -16.18 0.29
C TYR A 39 -2.48 -15.94 -0.01
N GLU A 40 -3.11 -14.96 0.65
CA GLU A 40 -4.51 -14.59 0.43
C GLU A 40 -4.67 -13.70 -0.80
N HIS A 41 -3.57 -13.09 -1.25
CA HIS A 41 -3.52 -12.30 -2.46
C HIS A 41 -2.72 -13.01 -3.56
N PRO A 42 -3.26 -13.16 -4.77
CA PRO A 42 -2.63 -13.97 -5.83
C PRO A 42 -1.33 -13.38 -6.40
N ALA A 43 -1.05 -12.10 -6.13
CA ALA A 43 0.16 -11.41 -6.57
C ALA A 43 0.73 -10.55 -5.43
N GLU A 44 2.01 -10.21 -5.51
CA GLU A 44 2.56 -9.13 -4.68
C GLU A 44 1.78 -7.84 -4.96
N CYS A 45 1.21 -7.26 -3.92
CA CYS A 45 0.37 -6.08 -4.02
C CYS A 45 0.33 -5.36 -2.67
N ILE A 46 0.48 -4.04 -2.72
CA ILE A 46 0.36 -3.18 -1.55
C ILE A 46 -1.02 -3.24 -0.90
N MET A 47 -2.07 -3.63 -1.63
CA MET A 47 -3.40 -3.83 -1.06
C MET A 47 -3.51 -5.04 -0.14
N ASN A 48 -2.48 -5.86 0.00
CA ASN A 48 -2.41 -6.90 1.02
C ASN A 48 -1.55 -6.43 2.19
N TYR A 49 -2.06 -6.59 3.41
CA TYR A 49 -1.44 -6.03 4.61
C TYR A 49 -0.01 -6.50 4.85
N GLN A 50 0.29 -7.81 4.72
CA GLN A 50 1.63 -8.32 4.96
C GLN A 50 2.64 -7.84 3.89
N TRP A 51 2.21 -7.67 2.64
CA TRP A 51 3.07 -7.07 1.62
C TRP A 51 3.34 -5.59 1.91
N ALA A 52 2.33 -4.81 2.30
CA ALA A 52 2.52 -3.42 2.72
C ALA A 52 3.44 -3.29 3.94
N TYR A 53 3.25 -4.16 4.94
CA TYR A 53 4.10 -4.25 6.14
C TYR A 53 5.56 -4.51 5.77
N ASP A 54 5.82 -5.41 4.82
CA ASP A 54 7.17 -5.74 4.36
C ASP A 54 7.78 -4.65 3.45
N GLY A 55 7.05 -3.56 3.15
CA GLY A 55 7.52 -2.42 2.38
C GLY A 55 7.27 -2.49 0.87
N THR A 56 6.36 -3.36 0.42
CA THR A 56 5.90 -3.36 -0.97
C THR A 56 5.25 -2.01 -1.30
N ASN A 57 5.61 -1.42 -2.43
CA ASN A 57 5.08 -0.13 -2.91
C ASN A 57 4.38 -0.23 -4.29
N ILE A 58 4.06 -1.45 -4.72
CA ILE A 58 3.42 -1.74 -6.02
C ILE A 58 1.95 -2.10 -5.83
N TRP A 59 1.09 -1.59 -6.70
CA TRP A 59 -0.24 -2.18 -6.90
C TRP A 59 -0.14 -3.31 -7.93
N CYS A 60 -0.86 -4.41 -7.72
CA CYS A 60 -1.12 -5.34 -8.81
C CYS A 60 -2.04 -4.70 -9.86
N SER A 61 -2.13 -5.28 -11.06
CA SER A 61 -2.86 -4.68 -12.18
C SER A 61 -4.34 -4.40 -11.90
N SER A 62 -5.01 -5.23 -11.09
CA SER A 62 -6.41 -4.97 -10.71
C SER A 62 -6.52 -3.80 -9.75
N CYS A 63 -5.68 -3.74 -8.72
CA CYS A 63 -5.71 -2.66 -7.73
C CYS A 63 -5.25 -1.33 -8.34
N SER A 64 -4.25 -1.33 -9.22
CA SER A 64 -3.82 -0.09 -9.90
C SER A 64 -4.95 0.48 -10.75
N GLY A 65 -5.68 -0.38 -11.48
CA GLY A 65 -6.83 0.05 -12.28
C GLY A 65 -7.95 0.64 -11.42
N VAL A 66 -8.22 0.09 -10.24
CA VAL A 66 -9.24 0.64 -9.33
C VAL A 66 -8.79 2.00 -8.77
N VAL A 67 -7.57 2.08 -8.24
CA VAL A 67 -7.02 3.33 -7.69
C VAL A 67 -6.96 4.42 -8.75
N ASP A 68 -6.46 4.12 -9.96
CA ASP A 68 -6.40 5.07 -11.07
C ASP A 68 -7.80 5.57 -11.45
N ASN A 69 -8.78 4.68 -11.54
CA ASN A 69 -10.16 5.08 -11.80
C ASN A 69 -10.70 5.98 -10.69
N GLY A 70 -10.46 5.66 -9.42
CA GLY A 70 -10.89 6.50 -8.29
C GLY A 70 -10.25 7.89 -8.28
N ILE A 71 -8.98 8.01 -8.70
CA ILE A 71 -8.26 9.31 -8.78
C ILE A 71 -8.80 10.19 -9.91
N TRP A 72 -9.09 9.59 -11.07
CA TRP A 72 -9.44 10.33 -12.29
C TRP A 72 -10.95 10.38 -12.60
N SER A 73 -11.79 9.82 -11.72
CA SER A 73 -13.26 9.85 -11.85
C SER A 73 -13.90 11.21 -11.56
#